data_AF-A0A0S8EXC0-F1
#
_entry.id   AF-A0A0S8EXC0-F1
#
_cell.length_a   1.000
_cell.length_b   1.000
_cell.length_c   1.000
_cell.angle_alpha   90.00
_cell.angle_beta   90.00
_cell.angle_gamma   90.00
#
_symmetry.space_group_name_H-M   'P 1'
#
loop_
_entity.id
_entity.type
_entity.pdbx_description
1 polymer ?
#
loop_
_entity_poly.entity_id
_entity_poly.type
_entity_poly.pdbx_seq_one_letter_code
_entity_poly.pdbx_strand_id
1 'polypeptide(L)' 'MIYEYQCQGCGAVREALVPTVAEGEKLEQKACPECGKRRMKRTVTAPQLHIRYSPMHPRHMRGQRKR' A
#
# COMPACT_ATOMS: atom_id res chain seq x y z
N MET A 1 12.35 2.39 -5.87
CA MET A 1 11.00 1.77 -5.97
C MET A 1 10.15 2.66 -6.88
N ILE A 2 9.28 2.10 -7.71
CA ILE A 2 8.38 2.90 -8.57
C ILE A 2 7.08 3.10 -7.80
N TYR A 3 6.62 4.35 -7.73
CA TYR A 3 5.36 4.70 -7.10
C TYR A 3 4.51 5.53 -8.04
N GLU A 4 3.21 5.31 -7.96
CA GLU A 4 2.22 6.12 -8.64
C GLU A 4 1.84 7.31 -7.74
N TYR A 5 1.67 8.47 -8.34
CA TYR A 5 1.20 9.69 -7.71
C TYR A 5 0.01 10.23 -8.46
N GLN A 6 -1.03 10.64 -7.73
CA GLN A 6 -2.21 11.28 -8.29
C GLN A 6 -2.36 12.70 -7.78
N CYS A 7 -2.61 13.65 -8.68
CA CYS A 7 -2.96 15.01 -8.31
C CYS A 7 -4.43 15.08 -7.88
N GLN A 8 -4.70 15.50 -6.65
CA GLN A 8 -6.07 15.71 -6.15
C GLN A 8 -6.77 16.95 -6.73
N GLY A 9 -6.05 17.77 -7.51
CA GLY A 9 -6.59 18.99 -8.12
C GLY A 9 -7.20 18.77 -9.51
N CYS A 10 -6.54 17.98 -10.35
CA CYS A 10 -6.96 17.71 -11.73
C CYS A 10 -7.11 16.21 -12.04
N GLY A 11 -6.75 15.32 -11.11
CA GLY A 11 -6.84 13.87 -11.29
C GLY A 11 -5.69 13.23 -12.05
N ALA A 12 -4.72 14.02 -12.55
CA ALA A 12 -3.59 13.51 -13.32
C ALA A 12 -2.73 12.53 -12.52
N VAL A 13 -2.38 11.40 -13.15
CA VAL A 13 -1.60 10.32 -12.56
C VAL A 13 -0.19 10.32 -13.18
N ARG A 14 0.83 10.12 -12.35
CA ARG A 14 2.23 10.03 -12.79
C ARG A 14 2.97 8.95 -12.02
N GLU A 15 3.80 8.21 -12.74
CA GLU A 15 4.71 7.25 -12.14
C GLU A 15 6.07 7.91 -11.90
N ALA A 16 6.64 7.71 -10.72
CA ALA A 16 7.95 8.23 -10.37
C ALA A 16 8.81 7.13 -9.76
N LEU A 17 10.06 7.08 -10.21
CA LEU A 17 11.08 6.21 -9.64
C LEU A 17 11.69 6.93 -8.44
N VAL A 18 11.37 6.45 -7.24
CA VAL A 18 11.75 7.09 -5.99
C VAL A 18 12.79 6.23 -5.27
N PRO A 19 14.04 6.70 -5.13
CA PRO A 19 15.10 5.93 -4.49
C PRO A 19 14.95 5.85 -2.97
N THR A 20 14.38 6.88 -2.33
CA THR A 20 14.17 6.91 -0.87
C THR A 20 12.81 7.51 -0.48
N VAL A 21 12.32 7.22 0.72
CA VAL A 21 11.02 7.76 1.19
C VAL A 21 11.02 9.29 1.22
N ALA A 22 12.12 9.91 1.67
CA ALA A 22 12.27 11.37 1.72
C ALA A 22 12.18 12.04 0.34
N GLU A 23 12.64 11.37 -0.73
CA GLU A 23 12.46 11.87 -2.10
C GLU A 23 10.99 11.80 -2.56
N GLY A 24 10.23 10.84 -2.04
CA GLY A 24 8.80 10.72 -2.30
C GLY A 24 8.01 11.85 -1.65
N GLU A 25 8.32 12.21 -0.41
CA GLU A 25 7.67 13.34 0.28
C GLU A 25 7.91 14.68 -0.43
N LYS A 26 9.10 14.85 -1.03
CA LYS A 26 9.40 16.01 -1.87
C LYS A 26 8.53 16.06 -3.13
N LEU A 27 8.21 14.91 -3.73
CA LEU A 27 7.32 14.82 -4.89
C LEU A 27 5.88 15.23 -4.54
N GLU A 28 5.40 14.90 -3.34
CA GLU A 28 4.07 15.31 -2.87
C GLU A 28 3.97 16.84 -2.69
N GLN A 29 5.08 17.49 -2.38
CA GLN A 29 5.19 18.94 -2.24
C GLN A 29 5.37 19.68 -3.58
N LYS A 30 5.73 18.96 -4.66
CA LYS A 30 5.91 19.58 -5.99
C LYS A 30 4.57 20.00 -6.59
N ALA A 31 4.62 21.08 -7.37
CA ALA A 31 3.48 21.52 -8.16
C ALA A 31 3.13 20.45 -9.20
N CYS A 32 1.85 20.16 -9.36
CA CYS A 32 1.38 19.31 -10.44
C CYS A 32 1.70 20.00 -11.78
N PRO A 33 2.41 19.34 -12.71
CA PRO A 33 2.76 19.92 -13.99
C PRO A 33 1.58 20.18 -14.92
N GLU A 34 0.42 19.54 -14.70
CA GLU A 34 -0.78 19.76 -15.50
C GLU A 34 -1.57 20.99 -15.05
N CYS A 35 -1.72 21.18 -13.73
CA CYS A 35 -2.62 22.21 -13.17
C CYS A 35 -1.94 23.22 -12.24
N GLY A 36 -0.64 23.10 -12.01
CA GLY A 36 0.17 23.96 -11.13
C GLY A 36 -0.08 23.78 -9.63
N LYS A 37 -1.09 22.99 -9.21
CA LYS A 37 -1.47 22.83 -7.80
C LYS A 37 -0.54 21.86 -7.06
N ARG A 38 -0.10 22.21 -5.84
CA ARG A 38 0.71 21.35 -4.96
C ARG A 38 -0.16 20.38 -4.17
N ARG A 39 -0.80 19.46 -4.88
CA ARG A 39 -1.70 18.44 -4.31
C ARG A 39 -1.45 17.06 -4.93
N MET A 40 -0.18 16.70 -5.15
CA MET A 40 0.15 15.32 -5.50
C MET A 40 0.14 14.46 -4.24
N LYS A 41 -0.53 13.31 -4.31
CA LYS A 41 -0.46 12.28 -3.28
C LYS A 41 0.00 10.98 -3.90
N ARG A 42 0.79 10.23 -3.15
CA ARG A 42 1.16 8.88 -3.56
C ARG A 42 -0.06 7.96 -3.55
N THR A 43 -0.33 7.30 -4.67
CA THR A 43 -1.31 6.22 -4.76
C THR A 43 -0.66 4.95 -4.21
N VAL A 44 -1.07 4.53 -3.01
CA VAL A 44 -0.64 3.24 -2.45
C VAL A 44 -1.72 2.20 -2.74
N THR A 45 -1.55 1.45 -3.82
CA THR A 45 -2.35 0.26 -4.09
C THR A 45 -1.80 -0.88 -3.24
N ALA A 46 -2.21 -0.93 -1.97
CA ALA A 46 -1.98 -2.14 -1.18
C ALA A 46 -2.85 -3.27 -1.75
N PRO A 47 -2.30 -4.47 -1.98
CA PRO A 47 -3.15 -5.62 -2.27
C PRO A 47 -4.12 -5.82 -1.10
N GLN A 48 -5.41 -6.00 -1.39
CA GLN A 48 -6.39 -6.38 -0.37
C GLN A 48 -6.07 -7.79 0.12
N LEU A 49 -5.16 -7.88 1.09
CA LEU A 49 -4.70 -9.14 1.62
C LEU A 49 -5.74 -9.64 2.64
N HIS A 50 -6.65 -10.50 2.18
CA HIS A 50 -7.57 -11.19 3.08
C HIS A 50 -6.83 -12.32 3.80
N ILE A 51 -6.44 -12.09 5.05
CA ILE A 51 -5.85 -13.14 5.90
C ILE A 51 -6.98 -14.08 6.35
N ARG A 52 -7.23 -15.15 5.59
CA ARG A 52 -8.06 -16.27 6.07
C ARG A 52 -7.24 -17.11 7.04
N TYR A 53 -7.29 -16.76 8.32
CA TYR A 53 -6.76 -17.64 9.36
C TYR A 53 -7.58 -18.94 9.37
N SER A 54 -6.98 -20.04 8.95
CA SER A 54 -7.53 -21.38 9.21
C SER A 54 -6.95 -21.83 10.54
N PRO A 55 -7.77 -21.99 11.60
CA PRO A 55 -7.30 -22.58 12.84
C PRO A 55 -6.71 -23.95 12.51
N MET A 56 -5.45 -24.16 12.91
CA MET A 56 -4.85 -25.48 12.87
C MET A 56 -5.77 -26.41 13.66
N HIS A 57 -6.31 -27.46 13.01
CA HIS A 57 -7.28 -28.38 13.61
C HIS A 57 -6.87 -28.69 15.06
N PRO A 58 -7.71 -28.42 16.07
CA PRO A 58 -7.34 -28.70 17.44
C PRO A 58 -7.07 -30.20 17.55
N ARG A 59 -5.88 -30.57 18.05
CA ARG A 59 -5.48 -31.96 18.33
C ARG A 59 -6.28 -32.51 19.52
N HIS A 60 -7.60 -32.55 19.44
CA HIS A 60 -8.39 -33.37 20.35
C HIS A 60 -8.10 -34.82 19.97
N MET A 61 -7.67 -35.63 20.95
CA MET A 61 -7.44 -37.09 20.86
C MET A 61 -6.00 -37.61 20.68
N ARG A 62 -4.98 -37.00 21.31
CA ARG A 62 -3.81 -37.80 21.76
C ARG A 62 -3.93 -38.07 23.25
N GLY A 63 -4.09 -39.33 23.64
CA GLY A 63 -3.93 -39.78 25.03
C GLY A 63 -5.14 -40.38 25.75
N GLN A 64 -6.29 -40.62 25.08
CA GLN A 64 -7.38 -41.36 25.73
C GLN A 64 -7.05 -42.87 25.76
N ARG A 65 -6.29 -43.29 26.78
CA ARG A 65 -6.27 -44.69 27.20
C ARG A 65 -7.65 -45.01 27.77
N LYS A 66 -8.43 -45.85 27.06
CA LYS A 66 -9.64 -46.46 27.61
C LYS A 66 -9.23 -47.29 28.84
N ARG A 67 -9.85 -47.01 29.98
CA ARG A 67 -9.85 -47.89 31.16
C ARG A 67 -10.75 -49.09 30.89
#